data_AF-A0A7W1XQA2-F1
#
_entry.id   AF-A0A7W1XQA2-F1
#
_cell.length_a   1.000
_cell.length_b   1.000
_cell.length_c   1.000
_cell.angle_alpha   90.00
_cell.angle_beta   90.00
_cell.angle_gamma   90.00
#
_symmetry.space_group_name_H-M   'P 1'
#
loop_
_entity.id
_entity.type
_entity.pdbx_description
1 polymer ?
#
loop_
_entity_poly.entity_id
_entity_poly.type
_entity_poly.pdbx_seq_one_letter_code
_entity_poly.pdbx_strand_id
1 'polypeptide(L)'
;MVIRSSLQLYKQEFGRILLLGLLVTLPVQLIAMFFTNYFYTYYGILNLVYVADWFFAFIILLSISFVQIPFIRLFQLHISREPVKVSKTIDSLMKSGFTVYVMGILYAICVVVSSLFFIIPGLILMVLLYAFPYAVVMEGEKWGSAFKLAIQFGKDNFFRLLGIILGFSLVEMTVERIIEFGVLSLTHNFLIISLVLLTVNMFFIPLFSFINGFVYAKWAGQLD
;
A
#
# COMPACT_ATOMS: atom_id res chain seq x y z
N MET A 1 -12.93 3.35 17.50
CA MET A 1 -12.00 2.37 18.11
C MET A 1 -10.82 2.07 17.20
N VAL A 2 -11.04 1.56 15.98
CA VAL A 2 -9.97 1.17 15.02
C VAL A 2 -8.87 2.23 14.85
N ILE A 3 -9.21 3.48 14.48
CA ILE A 3 -8.20 4.53 14.25
C ILE A 3 -7.31 4.78 15.49
N ARG A 4 -7.92 4.81 16.68
CA ARG A 4 -7.18 5.03 17.94
C ARG A 4 -6.21 3.88 18.21
N SER A 5 -6.65 2.64 18.01
CA SER A 5 -5.80 1.45 18.19
C SER A 5 -4.68 1.41 17.15
N SER A 6 -4.96 1.75 15.89
CA SER A 6 -3.94 1.88 14.83
C SER A 6 -2.87 2.92 15.18
N LEU A 7 -3.28 4.09 15.66
CA LEU A 7 -2.35 5.15 16.07
C LEU A 7 -1.56 4.75 17.31
N GLN A 8 -2.16 4.02 18.25
CA GLN A 8 -1.46 3.52 19.42
C GLN A 8 -0.37 2.51 19.02
N LEU A 9 -0.70 1.54 18.16
CA LEU A 9 0.27 0.60 17.60
C LEU A 9 1.40 1.34 16.88
N TYR A 10 1.03 2.33 16.05
CA TYR A 10 2.00 3.16 15.33
C TYR A 10 2.99 3.85 16.28
N LYS A 11 2.51 4.46 17.37
CA LYS A 11 3.37 5.12 18.36
C LYS A 11 4.26 4.13 19.11
N GLN A 12 3.73 2.97 19.49
CA GLN A 12 4.48 1.94 20.21
C GLN A 12 5.60 1.35 19.35
N GLU A 13 5.36 1.20 18.05
CA GLU A 13 6.24 0.53 17.11
C GLU A 13 7.01 1.48 16.19
N PHE A 14 7.02 2.79 16.48
CA PHE A 14 7.56 3.82 15.59
C PHE A 14 8.99 3.54 15.13
N GLY A 15 9.88 3.13 16.03
CA GLY A 15 11.27 2.81 15.67
C GLY A 15 11.38 1.63 14.69
N ARG A 16 10.52 0.62 14.83
CA ARG A 16 10.48 -0.53 13.90
C ARG A 16 9.85 -0.14 12.57
N ILE A 17 8.82 0.71 12.60
CA ILE A 17 8.19 1.27 11.42
C ILE A 17 9.20 2.08 10.60
N LEU A 18 9.97 2.96 11.24
CA LEU A 18 11.02 3.73 10.58
C LEU A 18 12.06 2.83 9.92
N LEU A 19 12.53 1.80 10.64
CA LEU A 19 13.52 0.86 10.12
C LEU A 19 12.98 0.06 8.92
N LEU A 20 11.76 -0.47 9.00
CA LEU A 20 11.10 -1.17 7.89
C LEU A 20 10.81 -0.23 6.72
N GLY A 21 10.49 1.03 7.02
CA GLY A 21 10.35 2.10 6.05
C GLY A 21 11.63 2.26 5.22
N LEU A 22 12.76 2.45 5.90
CA LEU A 22 14.06 2.64 5.25
C LEU A 22 14.56 1.38 4.52
N LEU A 23 14.31 0.19 5.06
CA LEU A 23 14.80 -1.06 4.49
C LEU A 23 13.96 -1.61 3.34
N VAL A 24 12.65 -1.35 3.33
CA VAL A 24 11.71 -1.95 2.37
C VAL A 24 10.95 -0.89 1.60
N THR A 25 10.31 0.04 2.31
CA THR A 25 9.39 1.00 1.68
C THR A 25 10.12 1.97 0.76
N LEU A 26 11.16 2.62 1.26
CA LEU A 26 11.92 3.63 0.53
C LEU A 26 12.63 3.03 -0.70
N PRO A 27 13.30 1.85 -0.64
CA PRO A 27 13.87 1.22 -1.83
C PRO A 27 12.83 0.87 -2.90
N VAL A 28 11.68 0.32 -2.50
CA VAL A 28 10.61 -0.02 -3.45
C VAL A 28 10.03 1.26 -4.09
N GLN A 29 9.86 2.32 -3.30
CA GLN A 29 9.41 3.61 -3.80
C GLN A 29 10.41 4.28 -4.74
N LEU A 30 11.72 4.18 -4.47
CA LEU A 30 12.76 4.68 -5.38
C LEU A 30 12.75 3.94 -6.72
N ILE A 31 12.58 2.61 -6.69
CA ILE A 31 12.43 1.81 -7.91
C ILE A 31 11.17 2.24 -8.67
N ALA A 32 10.04 2.40 -7.99
CA ALA A 32 8.80 2.89 -8.59
C ALA A 32 8.98 4.29 -9.21
N MET A 33 9.64 5.20 -8.51
CA MET A 33 9.95 6.55 -8.99
C MET A 33 10.80 6.50 -10.26
N PHE A 34 11.81 5.63 -10.33
CA PHE A 34 12.64 5.48 -11.52
C PHE A 34 11.82 5.02 -12.73
N PHE A 35 11.01 3.97 -12.58
CA PHE A 35 10.18 3.45 -13.67
C PHE A 35 9.12 4.44 -14.12
N THR A 36 8.46 5.12 -13.18
CA THR A 36 7.43 6.12 -13.51
C THR A 36 8.03 7.29 -14.29
N ASN A 37 9.16 7.84 -13.85
CA ASN A 37 9.86 8.90 -14.59
C ASN A 37 10.30 8.45 -16.00
N TYR A 38 10.77 7.20 -16.14
CA TYR A 38 11.10 6.62 -17.44
C TYR A 38 9.88 6.61 -18.37
N PHE A 39 8.72 6.13 -17.91
CA PHE A 39 7.50 6.08 -18.71
C PHE A 39 6.97 7.47 -19.07
N TYR A 40 6.96 8.42 -18.12
CA TYR A 40 6.54 9.80 -18.40
C TYR A 40 7.45 10.48 -19.42
N THR A 41 8.77 10.23 -19.36
CA THR A 41 9.71 10.78 -20.34
C THR A 41 9.47 10.16 -21.72
N TYR A 42 9.41 8.83 -21.80
CA TYR A 42 9.25 8.11 -23.05
C TYR A 42 7.93 8.46 -23.75
N TYR A 43 6.80 8.35 -23.05
CA TYR A 43 5.49 8.67 -23.61
C TYR A 43 5.24 10.18 -23.75
N GLY A 44 5.93 11.02 -22.97
CA GLY A 44 5.93 12.47 -23.14
C GLY A 44 6.47 12.90 -24.51
N ILE A 45 7.58 12.30 -24.95
CA ILE A 45 8.15 12.56 -26.29
C ILE A 45 7.17 12.17 -27.41
N LEU A 46 6.37 11.13 -27.19
CA LEU A 46 5.37 10.65 -28.15
C LEU A 46 4.03 11.41 -28.08
N ASN A 47 3.87 12.38 -27.18
CA ASN A 47 2.61 13.04 -26.86
C ASN A 47 1.49 12.08 -26.39
N LEU A 48 1.86 11.00 -25.69
CA LEU A 48 0.97 9.96 -25.17
C LEU A 48 1.00 9.89 -23.65
N VAL A 49 1.08 11.04 -22.96
CA VAL A 49 1.23 11.11 -21.48
C VAL A 49 0.17 10.30 -20.73
N TYR A 50 -1.06 10.24 -21.24
CA TYR A 50 -2.14 9.43 -20.65
C TYR A 50 -1.81 7.93 -20.55
N VAL A 51 -0.92 7.41 -21.41
CA VAL A 51 -0.44 6.01 -21.31
C VAL A 51 0.52 5.86 -20.13
N ALA A 52 1.33 6.87 -19.84
CA ALA A 52 2.19 6.88 -18.66
C ALA A 52 1.38 6.86 -17.36
N ASP A 53 0.20 7.50 -17.31
CA ASP A 53 -0.71 7.44 -16.16
C ASP A 53 -1.15 5.99 -15.85
N TRP A 54 -1.33 5.15 -16.88
CA TRP A 54 -1.69 3.74 -16.70
C TRP A 54 -0.55 2.93 -16.12
N PHE A 55 0.68 3.15 -16.60
CA PHE A 55 1.87 2.53 -16.02
C PHE A 55 2.12 3.02 -14.60
N PHE A 56 1.88 4.30 -14.32
CA PHE A 56 1.95 4.86 -12.98
C PHE A 56 0.97 4.16 -12.04
N ALA A 57 -0.30 4.05 -12.41
CA ALA A 57 -1.31 3.33 -11.62
C ALA A 57 -0.91 1.87 -11.40
N PHE A 58 -0.44 1.18 -12.44
CA PHE A 58 0.03 -0.20 -12.35
C PHE A 58 1.19 -0.35 -11.35
N ILE A 59 2.22 0.50 -11.45
CA ILE A 59 3.40 0.46 -10.58
C ILE A 59 3.00 0.76 -9.13
N ILE A 60 2.19 1.79 -8.89
CA ILE A 60 1.76 2.15 -7.54
C ILE A 60 0.95 1.04 -6.87
N LEU A 61 0.01 0.41 -7.59
CA LEU A 61 -0.78 -0.70 -7.07
C LEU A 61 0.08 -1.93 -6.75
N LEU A 62 1.10 -2.21 -7.57
CA LEU A 62 2.05 -3.28 -7.33
C LEU A 62 2.95 -2.97 -6.11
N SER A 63 3.52 -1.77 -6.07
CA SER A 63 4.39 -1.30 -4.99
C SER A 63 3.67 -1.29 -3.64
N ILE A 64 2.45 -0.75 -3.58
CA ILE A 64 1.70 -0.71 -2.32
C ILE A 64 1.39 -2.12 -1.82
N SER A 65 0.97 -3.03 -2.72
CA SER A 65 0.70 -4.42 -2.34
C SER A 65 1.91 -5.11 -1.72
N PHE A 66 3.10 -4.86 -2.27
CA PHE A 66 4.35 -5.45 -1.79
C PHE A 66 4.85 -4.80 -0.50
N VAL A 67 4.84 -3.47 -0.41
CA VAL A 67 5.35 -2.72 0.75
C VAL A 67 4.50 -2.95 2.00
N GLN A 68 3.22 -3.28 1.85
CA GLN A 68 2.36 -3.56 2.99
C GLN A 68 2.74 -4.83 3.77
N ILE A 69 3.38 -5.82 3.14
CA ILE A 69 3.72 -7.12 3.75
C ILE A 69 4.37 -6.98 5.13
N PRO A 70 5.48 -6.22 5.30
CA PRO A 70 6.10 -6.06 6.60
C PRO A 70 5.17 -5.43 7.64
N PHE A 71 4.32 -4.47 7.26
CA PHE A 71 3.43 -3.81 8.19
C PHE A 71 2.23 -4.68 8.57
N ILE A 72 1.75 -5.52 7.66
CA ILE A 72 0.73 -6.54 7.97
C ILE A 72 1.29 -7.55 8.97
N ARG A 73 2.53 -8.04 8.76
CA ARG A 73 3.16 -8.97 9.71
C ARG A 73 3.44 -8.32 11.06
N LEU A 74 3.86 -7.05 11.06
CA LEU A 74 4.06 -6.28 12.28
C LEU A 74 2.76 -6.17 13.09
N PHE A 75 1.65 -5.88 12.42
CA PHE A 75 0.31 -5.89 13.00
C PHE A 75 -0.08 -7.26 13.54
N GLN A 76 0.16 -8.34 12.77
CA GLN A 76 -0.14 -9.71 13.17
C GLN A 76 0.61 -10.09 14.46
N LEU A 77 1.90 -9.76 14.57
CA LEU A 77 2.69 -10.03 15.78
C LEU A 77 2.10 -9.30 17.00
N HIS A 78 1.60 -8.08 16.81
CA HIS A 78 0.97 -7.31 17.88
C HIS A 78 -0.32 -7.96 18.38
N ILE A 79 -1.23 -8.36 17.49
CA ILE A 79 -2.49 -9.01 17.90
C ILE A 79 -2.26 -10.39 18.51
N SER A 80 -1.24 -11.13 18.04
CA SER A 80 -0.85 -12.43 18.60
C SER A 80 -0.07 -12.32 19.91
N ARG A 81 0.19 -11.11 20.41
CA ARG A 81 1.03 -10.83 21.61
C ARG A 81 2.43 -11.47 21.53
N GLU A 82 2.92 -11.69 20.31
CA GLU A 82 4.26 -12.18 20.08
C GLU A 82 5.28 -11.04 20.20
N PRO A 83 6.53 -11.33 20.63
CA PRO A 83 7.56 -10.32 20.66
C PRO A 83 7.82 -9.78 19.25
N VAL A 84 7.63 -8.48 19.10
CA VAL A 84 7.78 -7.80 17.82
C VAL A 84 9.26 -7.71 17.46
N LYS A 85 9.66 -8.48 16.44
CA LYS A 85 11.03 -8.51 15.90
C LYS A 85 11.02 -8.16 14.41
N VAL A 86 11.94 -7.28 14.02
CA VAL A 86 12.10 -6.86 12.61
C VAL A 86 12.52 -8.05 11.74
N SER A 87 13.37 -8.95 12.25
CA SER A 87 13.77 -10.17 11.54
C SER A 87 12.56 -11.02 11.12
N LYS A 88 11.62 -11.31 12.04
CA LYS A 88 10.39 -12.03 11.74
C LYS A 88 9.53 -11.35 10.67
N THR A 89 9.63 -10.02 10.58
CA THR A 89 8.89 -9.22 9.62
C THR A 89 9.51 -9.34 8.22
N ILE A 90 10.85 -9.28 8.15
CA ILE A 90 11.61 -9.54 6.92
C ILE A 90 11.46 -11.00 6.46
N ASP A 91 11.44 -11.96 7.38
CA ASP A 91 11.18 -13.38 7.06
C ASP A 91 9.82 -13.54 6.38
N SER A 92 8.81 -12.80 6.82
CA SER A 92 7.49 -12.80 6.18
C SER A 92 7.51 -12.18 4.79
N LEU A 93 8.32 -11.13 4.59
CA LEU A 93 8.55 -10.56 3.26
C LEU A 93 9.19 -11.59 2.32
N MET A 94 10.18 -12.36 2.79
CA MET A 94 10.81 -13.40 1.97
C MET A 94 9.87 -14.57 1.67
N LYS A 95 9.05 -14.98 2.64
CA LYS A 95 8.11 -16.11 2.48
C LYS A 95 6.91 -15.78 1.59
N SER A 96 6.33 -14.59 1.79
CA SER A 96 5.09 -14.19 1.12
C SER A 96 5.32 -13.25 -0.07
N GLY A 97 6.50 -12.64 -0.17
CA GLY A 97 6.82 -11.61 -1.16
C GLY A 97 6.62 -12.08 -2.59
N PHE A 98 7.06 -13.29 -2.93
CA PHE A 98 6.85 -13.83 -4.27
C PHE A 98 5.36 -13.99 -4.61
N THR A 99 4.59 -14.60 -3.71
CA THR A 99 3.14 -14.79 -3.91
C THR A 99 2.42 -13.45 -4.01
N VAL A 100 2.71 -12.51 -3.12
CA VAL A 100 2.09 -11.18 -3.13
C VAL A 100 2.49 -10.39 -4.36
N TYR A 101 3.73 -10.50 -4.83
CA TYR A 101 4.20 -9.84 -6.05
C TYR A 101 3.45 -10.36 -7.29
N VAL A 102 3.40 -11.67 -7.49
CA VAL A 102 2.72 -12.28 -8.66
C VAL A 102 1.22 -11.98 -8.63
N MET A 103 0.58 -12.11 -7.47
CA MET A 103 -0.82 -11.72 -7.31
C MET A 103 -1.04 -10.23 -7.50
N GLY A 104 -0.11 -9.39 -7.03
CA GLY A 104 -0.12 -7.95 -7.22
C GLY A 104 -0.10 -7.54 -8.68
N ILE A 105 0.63 -8.26 -9.54
CA ILE A 105 0.60 -8.05 -10.99
C ILE A 105 -0.80 -8.30 -11.54
N LEU A 106 -1.41 -9.44 -11.22
CA LEU A 106 -2.76 -9.78 -11.69
C LEU A 106 -3.79 -8.75 -11.20
N TYR A 107 -3.72 -8.40 -9.92
CA TYR A 107 -4.53 -7.37 -9.30
C TYR A 107 -4.42 -6.02 -10.02
N ALA A 108 -3.19 -5.53 -10.22
CA ALA A 108 -2.93 -4.25 -10.87
C ALA A 108 -3.42 -4.24 -12.32
N ILE A 109 -3.20 -5.33 -13.10
CA ILE A 109 -3.74 -5.47 -14.46
C ILE A 109 -5.27 -5.38 -14.43
N CYS A 110 -5.93 -6.17 -13.58
CA CYS A 110 -7.39 -6.17 -13.50
C CYS A 110 -7.96 -4.77 -13.18
N VAL A 111 -7.35 -4.07 -12.22
CA VAL A 111 -7.77 -2.72 -11.83
C VAL A 111 -7.53 -1.72 -12.96
N VAL A 112 -6.34 -1.69 -13.55
CA VAL A 112 -5.98 -0.75 -14.63
C VAL A 112 -6.85 -1.00 -15.85
N VAL A 113 -6.93 -2.24 -16.36
CA VAL A 113 -7.76 -2.59 -17.53
C VAL A 113 -9.22 -2.24 -17.30
N SER A 114 -9.77 -2.51 -16.11
CA SER A 114 -11.16 -2.14 -15.81
C SER A 114 -11.36 -0.63 -15.78
N SER A 115 -10.36 0.11 -15.27
CA SER A 115 -10.35 1.57 -15.25
C SER A 115 -10.29 2.18 -16.65
N LEU A 116 -9.68 1.48 -17.63
CA LEU A 116 -9.66 1.88 -19.04
C LEU A 116 -11.07 1.90 -19.65
N PHE A 117 -11.89 0.91 -19.30
CA PHE A 117 -13.28 0.88 -19.76
C PHE A 117 -14.10 1.93 -19.01
N PHE A 118 -14.03 1.94 -17.68
CA PHE A 118 -14.70 2.91 -16.82
C PHE A 118 -14.01 2.99 -15.45
N ILE A 119 -13.93 4.19 -14.88
CA ILE A 119 -13.32 4.42 -13.56
C ILE A 119 -14.02 3.61 -12.45
N ILE A 120 -15.35 3.52 -12.49
CA ILE A 120 -16.16 2.87 -11.44
C ILE A 120 -15.83 1.36 -11.31
N PRO A 121 -15.84 0.53 -12.38
CA PRO A 121 -15.37 -0.85 -12.33
C PRO A 121 -13.96 -1.02 -11.78
N GLY A 122 -13.03 -0.15 -12.19
CA GLY A 122 -11.66 -0.15 -11.67
C GLY A 122 -11.62 0.04 -10.14
N LEU A 123 -12.36 1.03 -9.66
CA LEU A 123 -12.50 1.33 -8.23
C LEU A 123 -13.14 0.16 -7.46
N ILE A 124 -14.18 -0.47 -8.02
CA ILE A 124 -14.83 -1.64 -7.41
C ILE A 124 -13.83 -2.79 -7.28
N LEU A 125 -13.11 -3.15 -8.34
CA LEU A 125 -12.11 -4.22 -8.28
C LEU A 125 -10.97 -3.89 -7.33
N MET A 126 -10.55 -2.63 -7.29
CA MET A 126 -9.55 -2.16 -6.34
C MET A 126 -10.00 -2.47 -4.91
N VAL A 127 -11.21 -2.05 -4.51
CA VAL A 127 -11.75 -2.33 -3.16
C VAL A 127 -11.91 -3.83 -2.89
N LEU A 128 -12.43 -4.59 -3.85
CA LEU A 128 -12.70 -6.01 -3.68
C LEU A 128 -11.44 -6.86 -3.55
N LEU A 129 -10.36 -6.49 -4.23
CA LEU A 129 -9.13 -7.30 -4.27
C LEU A 129 -8.04 -6.75 -3.35
N TYR A 130 -8.12 -5.49 -2.92
CA TYR A 130 -7.09 -4.80 -2.14
C TYR A 130 -6.60 -5.59 -0.92
N ALA A 131 -7.46 -6.38 -0.27
CA ALA A 131 -7.10 -7.13 0.93
C ALA A 131 -6.31 -8.43 0.69
N PHE A 132 -5.99 -8.79 -0.56
CA PHE A 132 -5.26 -10.02 -0.85
C PHE A 132 -3.90 -10.15 -0.12
N PRO A 133 -3.12 -9.08 0.16
CA PRO A 133 -1.88 -9.21 0.92
C PRO A 133 -2.15 -9.66 2.37
N TYR A 134 -3.30 -9.30 2.96
CA TYR A 134 -3.71 -9.74 4.29
C TYR A 134 -4.04 -11.22 4.29
N ALA A 135 -4.78 -11.70 3.29
CA ALA A 135 -5.05 -13.12 3.12
C ALA A 135 -3.76 -13.95 3.03
N VAL A 136 -2.77 -13.46 2.27
CA VAL A 136 -1.49 -14.18 2.12
C VAL A 136 -0.64 -14.13 3.39
N VAL A 137 -0.56 -12.99 4.07
CA VAL A 137 0.35 -12.80 5.22
C VAL A 137 -0.26 -13.30 6.52
N MET A 138 -1.55 -13.03 6.77
CA MET A 138 -2.21 -13.38 8.03
C MET A 138 -2.73 -14.81 8.03
N GLU A 139 -3.39 -15.23 6.95
CA GLU A 139 -4.01 -16.57 6.85
C GLU A 139 -3.11 -17.60 6.16
N GLY A 140 -2.03 -17.16 5.51
CA GLY A 140 -1.13 -18.07 4.77
C GLY A 140 -1.73 -18.61 3.46
N GLU A 141 -2.87 -18.07 3.03
CA GLU A 141 -3.55 -18.43 1.78
C GLU A 141 -2.70 -18.05 0.57
N LYS A 142 -2.88 -18.75 -0.56
CA LYS A 142 -2.08 -18.52 -1.77
C LYS A 142 -2.94 -18.53 -3.01
N TRP A 143 -2.52 -17.78 -4.03
CA TRP A 143 -3.12 -17.84 -5.37
C TRP A 143 -4.62 -17.54 -5.35
N GLY A 144 -5.43 -18.38 -6.02
CA GLY A 144 -6.87 -18.18 -6.10
C GLY A 144 -7.59 -18.20 -4.75
N SER A 145 -7.10 -18.92 -3.72
CA SER A 145 -7.77 -18.92 -2.42
C SER A 145 -7.62 -17.56 -1.72
N ALA A 146 -6.43 -16.95 -1.80
CA ALA A 146 -6.20 -15.60 -1.28
C ALA A 146 -7.08 -14.54 -1.97
N PHE A 147 -7.28 -14.63 -3.30
CA PHE A 147 -8.21 -13.73 -3.99
C PHE A 147 -9.67 -13.97 -3.62
N LYS A 148 -10.11 -15.23 -3.48
CA LYS A 148 -11.46 -15.54 -3.03
C LYS A 148 -11.73 -14.94 -1.65
N LEU A 149 -10.78 -15.09 -0.73
CA LEU A 149 -10.88 -14.54 0.61
C LEU A 149 -10.89 -13.00 0.60
N ALA A 150 -10.02 -12.37 -0.21
CA ALA A 150 -10.00 -10.92 -0.40
C ALA A 150 -11.35 -10.41 -0.94
N ILE A 151 -11.92 -11.07 -1.95
CA ILE A 151 -13.22 -10.70 -2.52
C ILE A 151 -14.34 -10.83 -1.48
N GLN A 152 -14.33 -11.90 -0.68
CA GLN A 152 -15.33 -12.09 0.36
C GLN A 152 -15.25 -10.96 1.40
N PHE A 153 -14.05 -10.71 1.94
CA PHE A 153 -13.81 -9.59 2.86
C PHE A 153 -14.21 -8.24 2.25
N GLY A 154 -13.84 -8.01 1.00
CA GLY A 154 -14.11 -6.79 0.25
C GLY A 154 -15.60 -6.56 0.01
N LYS A 155 -16.38 -7.61 -0.24
CA LYS A 155 -17.85 -7.53 -0.35
C LYS A 155 -18.48 -7.18 1.00
N ASP A 156 -18.08 -7.87 2.06
CA ASP A 156 -18.65 -7.70 3.40
C ASP A 156 -18.36 -6.31 3.99
N ASN A 157 -17.24 -5.69 3.58
CA ASN A 157 -16.78 -4.40 4.09
C ASN A 157 -16.67 -3.30 3.01
N PHE A 158 -17.36 -3.45 1.88
CA PHE A 158 -17.12 -2.62 0.68
C PHE A 158 -17.10 -1.12 0.97
N PHE A 159 -18.18 -0.57 1.52
CA PHE A 159 -18.28 0.87 1.79
C PHE A 159 -17.28 1.36 2.84
N ARG A 160 -16.95 0.50 3.80
CA ARG A 160 -15.97 0.82 4.85
C ARG A 160 -14.56 0.90 4.27
N LEU A 161 -14.18 -0.07 3.45
CA LEU A 161 -12.89 -0.09 2.76
C LEU A 161 -12.78 1.05 1.75
N LEU A 162 -13.84 1.30 0.98
CA LEU A 162 -13.91 2.43 0.06
C LEU A 162 -13.70 3.76 0.81
N GLY A 163 -14.41 3.96 1.93
CA GLY A 163 -14.24 5.15 2.77
C GLY A 163 -12.83 5.29 3.36
N ILE A 164 -12.21 4.18 3.78
CA ILE A 164 -10.82 4.17 4.26
C ILE A 164 -9.87 4.55 3.13
N ILE A 165 -10.00 3.93 1.95
CA ILE A 165 -9.12 4.20 0.80
C ILE A 165 -9.25 5.67 0.37
N LEU A 166 -10.47 6.13 0.09
CA LEU A 166 -10.70 7.50 -0.37
C LEU A 166 -10.32 8.54 0.69
N GLY A 167 -10.67 8.31 1.96
CA GLY A 167 -10.33 9.20 3.05
C GLY A 167 -8.82 9.29 3.28
N PHE A 168 -8.12 8.15 3.19
CA PHE A 168 -6.68 8.11 3.35
C PHE A 168 -5.96 8.77 2.18
N SER A 169 -6.37 8.49 0.94
CA SER A 169 -5.84 9.15 -0.25
C SER A 169 -6.04 10.66 -0.21
N LEU A 170 -7.19 11.15 0.27
CA LEU A 170 -7.43 12.59 0.41
C LEU A 170 -6.47 13.24 1.42
N VAL A 171 -6.25 12.60 2.57
CA VAL A 171 -5.34 13.10 3.61
C VAL A 171 -3.90 13.06 3.11
N GLU A 172 -3.47 11.95 2.51
CA GLU A 172 -2.14 11.78 1.93
C GLU A 172 -1.87 12.87 0.89
N MET A 173 -2.75 13.02 -0.11
CA MET A 173 -2.63 14.07 -1.13
C MET A 173 -2.55 15.47 -0.52
N THR A 174 -3.36 15.77 0.50
CA THR A 174 -3.35 17.09 1.15
C THR A 174 -2.00 17.35 1.82
N VAL A 175 -1.47 16.37 2.56
CA VAL A 175 -0.18 16.48 3.23
C VAL A 175 0.96 16.58 2.23
N GLU A 176 0.96 15.75 1.18
CA GLU A 176 1.94 15.82 0.09
C GLU A 176 1.98 17.21 -0.55
N ARG A 177 0.82 17.81 -0.87
CA ARG A 177 0.76 19.15 -1.48
C ARG A 177 1.30 20.25 -0.56
N ILE A 178 1.01 20.17 0.74
CA ILE A 178 1.53 21.13 1.73
C ILE A 178 3.05 21.02 1.81
N ILE A 179 3.58 19.79 1.87
CA ILE A 179 5.02 19.54 1.95
C ILE A 179 5.71 19.96 0.64
N GLU A 180 5.15 19.59 -0.51
CA GLU A 180 5.63 19.99 -1.83
C GLU A 180 5.76 21.51 -1.93
N PHE A 181 4.72 22.25 -1.55
CA PHE A 181 4.75 23.72 -1.54
C PHE A 181 5.83 24.28 -0.60
N GLY A 182 5.98 23.70 0.59
CA GLY A 182 7.00 24.09 1.56
C GLY A 182 8.43 23.85 1.02
N VAL A 183 8.69 22.70 0.41
CA VAL A 183 10.00 22.38 -0.17
C VAL A 183 10.30 23.24 -1.39
N LEU A 184 9.31 23.48 -2.26
CA LEU A 184 9.44 24.34 -3.44
C LEU A 184 9.81 25.78 -3.08
N SER A 185 9.41 26.24 -1.89
CA SER A 185 9.80 27.56 -1.37
C SER A 185 11.27 27.63 -0.95
N LEU A 186 11.92 26.49 -0.75
CA LEU A 186 13.33 26.38 -0.32
C LEU A 186 14.26 25.95 -1.46
N THR A 187 13.79 25.09 -2.36
CA THR A 187 14.60 24.53 -3.46
C THR A 187 13.74 24.14 -4.65
N HIS A 188 14.31 24.30 -5.86
CA HIS A 188 13.73 23.82 -7.11
C HIS A 188 14.38 22.51 -7.60
N ASN A 189 15.23 21.88 -6.79
CA ASN A 189 15.85 20.61 -7.15
C ASN A 189 14.83 19.47 -7.04
N PHE A 190 14.44 18.92 -8.20
CA PHE A 190 13.46 17.84 -8.30
C PHE A 190 13.80 16.60 -7.47
N LEU A 191 15.08 16.23 -7.37
CA LEU A 191 15.51 15.08 -6.59
C LEU A 191 15.25 15.31 -5.09
N ILE A 192 15.55 16.50 -4.58
CA ILE A 192 15.30 16.84 -3.17
C ILE A 192 13.80 16.81 -2.87
N ILE A 193 12.99 17.42 -3.73
CA ILE A 193 11.51 17.42 -3.59
C ILE A 193 11.00 15.99 -3.54
N SER A 194 11.43 15.16 -4.48
CA SER A 194 11.01 13.75 -4.58
C SER A 194 11.42 12.95 -3.36
N LEU A 195 12.66 13.08 -2.88
CA LEU A 195 13.12 12.36 -1.68
C LEU A 195 12.34 12.75 -0.42
N VAL A 196 11.99 14.04 -0.27
CA VAL A 196 11.17 14.48 0.86
C VAL A 196 9.77 13.87 0.78
N LEU A 197 9.13 13.90 -0.40
CA LEU A 197 7.80 13.31 -0.59
C LEU A 197 7.79 11.79 -0.37
N LEU A 198 8.79 11.07 -0.89
CA LEU A 198 8.94 9.63 -0.63
C LEU A 198 9.10 9.34 0.88
N THR A 199 9.89 10.16 1.57
CA THR A 199 10.07 10.05 3.03
C THR A 199 8.75 10.27 3.76
N VAL A 200 7.91 11.21 3.32
CA VAL A 200 6.58 11.44 3.90
C VAL A 200 5.68 10.23 3.65
N ASN A 201 5.60 9.74 2.41
CA ASN A 201 4.77 8.57 2.04
C ASN A 201 5.14 7.29 2.78
N MET A 202 6.43 7.11 3.09
CA MET A 202 6.92 6.01 3.92
C MET A 202 6.19 5.93 5.29
N PHE A 203 5.74 7.06 5.85
CA PHE A 203 5.02 7.08 7.12
C PHE A 203 3.52 6.81 7.00
N PHE A 204 2.94 7.02 5.81
CA PHE A 204 1.52 6.80 5.54
C PHE A 204 1.19 5.30 5.39
N ILE A 205 2.01 4.55 4.64
CA ILE A 205 1.76 3.13 4.36
C ILE A 205 1.55 2.28 5.63
N PRO A 206 2.37 2.37 6.70
CA PRO A 206 2.16 1.60 7.93
C PRO A 206 0.82 1.91 8.60
N LEU A 207 0.44 3.18 8.67
CA LEU A 207 -0.82 3.60 9.28
C LEU A 207 -2.01 3.04 8.50
N PHE A 208 -1.95 3.14 7.18
CA PHE A 208 -2.95 2.55 6.28
C PHE A 208 -3.04 1.03 6.47
N SER A 209 -1.89 0.35 6.56
CA SER A 209 -1.83 -1.09 6.80
C SER A 209 -2.47 -1.49 8.14
N PHE A 210 -2.21 -0.74 9.21
CA PHE A 210 -2.78 -1.06 10.52
C PHE A 210 -4.28 -0.84 10.57
N ILE A 211 -4.79 0.26 9.99
CA ILE A 211 -6.23 0.52 9.94
C ILE A 211 -6.94 -0.63 9.24
N ASN A 212 -6.45 -1.04 8.06
CA ASN A 212 -7.01 -2.16 7.33
C ASN A 212 -6.81 -3.50 8.06
N GLY A 213 -5.67 -3.70 8.70
CA GLY A 213 -5.39 -4.90 9.51
C GLY A 213 -6.40 -5.07 10.65
N PHE A 214 -6.75 -4.02 11.37
CA PHE A 214 -7.80 -4.07 12.40
C PHE A 214 -9.18 -4.39 11.83
N VAL A 215 -9.52 -3.86 10.65
CA VAL A 215 -10.80 -4.19 9.98
C VAL A 215 -10.81 -5.66 9.56
N TYR A 216 -9.70 -6.12 8.97
CA TYR A 216 -9.52 -7.50 8.52
C TYR A 216 -9.58 -8.49 9.69
N ALA A 217 -8.80 -8.27 10.74
CA ALA A 217 -8.75 -9.13 11.92
C ALA A 217 -10.11 -9.22 12.63
N LYS A 218 -10.85 -8.11 12.70
CA LYS A 218 -12.22 -8.12 13.25
C LYS A 218 -13.18 -8.95 12.39
N TRP A 219 -13.09 -8.84 11.08
CA TRP A 219 -13.91 -9.64 10.16
C TRP A 219 -13.55 -11.14 10.23
N ALA A 220 -12.27 -11.46 10.35
CA ALA A 220 -11.78 -12.83 10.48
C ALA A 220 -12.03 -13.46 11.87
N GLY A 221 -12.64 -12.74 12.82
CA GLY A 221 -12.89 -13.24 14.17
C GLY A 221 -11.64 -13.36 15.05
N GLN A 222 -10.57 -12.65 14.71
CA GLN A 222 -9.31 -12.62 15.47
C GLN A 222 -9.29 -11.53 16.55
N LEU A 223 -10.26 -10.60 16.51
CA LEU A 223 -10.44 -9.53 17.47
C LEU A 223 -11.92 -9.47 17.89
N ASP A 224 -12.16 -9.59 19.19
CA ASP A 224 -13.46 -9.37 19.83
C ASP A 224 -13.88 -7.88 19.82
#